data_AF-A0A7C2L4B8-F1
#
_entry.id   AF-A0A7C2L4B8-F1
#
_cell.length_a   1.000
_cell.length_b   1.000
_cell.length_c   1.000
_cell.angle_alpha   90.00
_cell.angle_beta   90.00
_cell.angle_gamma   90.00
#
_symmetry.space_group_name_H-M   'P 1'
#
loop_
_entity.id
_entity.type
_entity.pdbx_description
1 polymer ?
#
loop_
_entity_poly.entity_id
_entity_poly.type
_entity_poly.pdbx_seq_one_letter_code
_entity_poly.pdbx_strand_id
1 'polypeptide(L)'
;MVEAVALPVLGEVLRQVSERIARKLMEGKKLTDTEVIILLLDQMNRRIDAMNESLGKRIEDIRVTLDKRIDDTRSELGKRIDDTNAQIEDLKASLDRRINDLANSLNKRIDDTNAKMDDLKASLDKRIDDVKSELSKRIDEVRNELGKRIDDTNDRMESIYQDLKGDIRLLYQEVSSVKSVVIDLLRKKLEER
;
A
#
# COMPACT_ATOMS: atom_id res chain seq x y z
N MET A 1 -54.97 -25.06 -51.11
CA MET A 1 -55.32 -24.30 -52.33
C MET A 1 -56.82 -24.02 -52.45
N VAL A 2 -57.71 -25.00 -52.22
CA VAL A 2 -59.17 -24.81 -52.35
C VAL A 2 -59.73 -23.77 -51.35
N GLU A 3 -59.29 -23.79 -50.08
CA GLU A 3 -59.69 -22.82 -49.05
C GLU A 3 -59.30 -21.36 -49.37
N ALA A 4 -58.12 -21.17 -49.97
CA ALA A 4 -57.61 -19.83 -50.31
C ALA A 4 -58.38 -19.17 -51.47
N VAL A 5 -59.06 -19.95 -52.30
CA VAL A 5 -59.86 -19.47 -53.43
C VAL A 5 -61.36 -19.44 -53.11
N ALA A 6 -61.83 -20.32 -52.22
CA ALA A 6 -63.25 -20.42 -51.86
C ALA A 6 -63.78 -19.21 -51.07
N LEU A 7 -63.01 -18.69 -50.13
CA LEU A 7 -63.41 -17.54 -49.29
C LEU A 7 -63.64 -16.24 -50.09
N PRO A 8 -62.72 -15.81 -50.99
CA PRO A 8 -62.94 -14.65 -51.85
C PRO A 8 -64.16 -14.80 -52.78
N VAL A 9 -64.37 -15.99 -53.34
CA VAL A 9 -65.49 -16.27 -54.25
C VAL A 9 -66.82 -16.21 -53.50
N LEU A 10 -66.91 -16.78 -52.28
CA LEU A 10 -68.10 -16.70 -51.45
C LEU A 10 -68.42 -15.26 -51.00
N GLY A 11 -67.39 -14.46 -50.70
CA GLY A 11 -67.55 -13.04 -50.37
C GLY A 11 -68.13 -12.24 -51.54
N GLU A 12 -67.64 -12.46 -52.75
CA GLU A 12 -68.15 -11.79 -53.95
C GLU A 12 -69.59 -12.22 -54.29
N VAL A 13 -69.93 -13.50 -54.14
CA VAL A 13 -71.30 -14.00 -54.31
C VAL A 13 -72.25 -13.35 -53.29
N LEU A 14 -71.86 -13.27 -52.02
CA LEU A 14 -72.66 -12.62 -50.98
C LEU A 14 -72.88 -11.14 -51.29
N ARG A 15 -71.85 -10.42 -51.75
CA ARG A 15 -71.93 -9.02 -52.16
C ARG A 15 -72.95 -8.81 -53.28
N GLN A 16 -72.88 -9.62 -54.34
CA GLN A 16 -73.80 -9.54 -55.47
C GLN A 16 -75.25 -9.83 -55.08
N VAL A 17 -75.47 -10.81 -54.18
CA VAL A 17 -76.79 -11.12 -53.65
C VAL A 17 -77.32 -9.96 -52.80
N SER A 18 -76.51 -9.39 -51.91
CA SER A 18 -76.88 -8.23 -51.09
C SER A 18 -77.23 -6.99 -51.94
N GLU A 19 -76.49 -6.73 -53.02
CA GLU A 19 -76.80 -5.64 -53.97
C GLU A 19 -78.13 -5.87 -54.71
N ARG A 20 -78.48 -7.11 -55.00
CA ARG A 20 -79.76 -7.47 -55.64
C ARG A 20 -80.93 -7.30 -54.68
N ILE A 21 -80.73 -7.70 -53.41
CA ILE A 21 -81.72 -7.50 -52.34
C ILE A 21 -81.92 -6.01 -52.05
N ALA A 22 -80.84 -5.23 -52.00
CA ALA A 22 -80.91 -3.78 -51.81
C ALA A 22 -81.70 -3.09 -52.93
N ARG A 23 -81.51 -3.50 -54.20
CA ARG A 23 -82.32 -3.02 -55.33
C ARG A 23 -83.80 -3.37 -55.18
N LYS A 24 -84.12 -4.61 -54.83
CA LYS A 24 -85.51 -5.06 -54.55
C LYS A 24 -86.16 -4.21 -53.44
N LEU A 25 -85.41 -3.89 -52.38
CA LEU A 25 -85.87 -3.02 -51.30
C LEU A 25 -86.13 -1.58 -51.79
N MET A 26 -85.23 -1.01 -52.61
CA MET A 26 -85.39 0.33 -53.20
C MET A 26 -86.60 0.43 -54.13
N GLU A 27 -86.98 -0.66 -54.81
CA GLU A 27 -88.20 -0.76 -55.62
C GLU A 27 -89.49 -0.86 -54.78
N GLY A 28 -89.40 -0.84 -53.43
CA GLY A 28 -90.55 -0.91 -52.52
C GLY A 28 -91.14 -2.31 -52.31
N LYS A 29 -90.45 -3.36 -52.78
CA LYS A 29 -90.90 -4.75 -52.63
C LYS A 29 -90.59 -5.27 -51.22
N LYS A 30 -91.50 -6.09 -50.67
CA LYS A 30 -91.27 -6.76 -49.37
C LYS A 30 -90.11 -7.74 -49.47
N LEU A 31 -89.24 -7.70 -48.47
CA LEU A 31 -88.18 -8.69 -48.26
C LEU A 31 -88.75 -9.93 -47.57
N THR A 32 -88.17 -11.08 -47.89
CA THR A 32 -88.37 -12.33 -47.16
C THR A 32 -87.46 -12.40 -45.94
N ASP A 33 -87.80 -13.23 -44.96
CA ASP A 33 -86.98 -13.44 -43.76
C ASP A 33 -85.54 -13.86 -44.11
N THR A 34 -85.37 -14.70 -45.14
CA THR A 34 -84.06 -15.09 -45.66
C THR A 34 -83.27 -13.92 -46.24
N GLU A 35 -83.90 -13.01 -46.98
CA GLU A 35 -83.25 -11.82 -47.53
C GLU A 35 -82.81 -10.85 -46.42
N VAL A 36 -83.59 -10.73 -45.34
CA VAL A 36 -83.21 -9.97 -44.15
C VAL A 36 -81.99 -10.60 -43.46
N ILE A 37 -81.98 -11.92 -43.29
CA ILE A 37 -80.84 -12.65 -42.71
C ILE A 37 -79.57 -12.45 -43.56
N ILE A 38 -79.67 -12.52 -44.88
CA ILE A 38 -78.52 -12.31 -45.78
C ILE A 38 -77.94 -10.90 -45.62
N LEU A 39 -78.78 -9.85 -45.56
CA LEU A 39 -78.32 -8.49 -45.32
C LEU A 39 -77.65 -8.32 -43.96
N LEU A 40 -78.18 -8.95 -42.90
CA LEU A 40 -77.58 -8.94 -41.57
C LEU A 40 -76.20 -9.63 -41.58
N LEU A 41 -76.07 -10.76 -42.26
CA LEU A 41 -74.80 -11.48 -42.42
C LEU A 41 -73.77 -10.67 -43.21
N ASP A 42 -74.16 -10.02 -44.30
CA ASP A 42 -73.29 -9.11 -45.07
C ASP A 42 -72.81 -7.94 -44.21
N GLN A 43 -73.71 -7.32 -43.44
CA GLN A 43 -73.35 -6.24 -42.51
C GLN A 43 -72.37 -6.72 -41.42
N MET A 44 -72.57 -7.92 -40.87
CA MET A 44 -71.65 -8.51 -39.89
C MET A 44 -70.28 -8.76 -40.49
N ASN A 45 -70.21 -9.34 -41.70
CA ASN A 45 -68.94 -9.57 -42.40
C ASN A 45 -68.16 -8.27 -42.62
N ARG A 46 -68.83 -7.22 -43.12
CA ARG A 46 -68.18 -5.91 -43.31
C ARG A 46 -67.67 -5.31 -42.00
N ARG A 47 -68.39 -5.49 -40.88
CA ARG A 47 -67.93 -5.04 -39.55
C ARG A 47 -66.71 -5.83 -39.08
N ILE A 48 -66.69 -7.15 -39.33
CA ILE A 48 -65.55 -8.01 -39.01
C ILE A 48 -64.32 -7.60 -39.83
N ASP A 49 -64.48 -7.35 -41.13
CA ASP A 49 -63.38 -6.91 -42.00
C ASP A 49 -62.81 -5.57 -41.55
N ALA A 50 -63.66 -4.59 -41.26
CA ALA A 50 -63.24 -3.29 -40.74
C ALA A 50 -62.53 -3.41 -39.37
N MET A 51 -63.01 -4.31 -38.51
CA MET A 51 -62.39 -4.60 -37.22
C MET A 51 -61.00 -5.25 -37.40
N ASN A 52 -60.89 -6.23 -38.30
CA ASN A 52 -59.62 -6.89 -38.60
C ASN A 52 -58.59 -5.93 -39.19
N GLU A 53 -59.00 -5.04 -40.10
CA GLU A 53 -58.13 -4.01 -40.67
C GLU A 53 -57.65 -3.04 -39.57
N SER A 54 -58.56 -2.61 -38.69
CA SER A 54 -58.21 -1.74 -37.56
C SER A 54 -57.25 -2.42 -36.58
N LEU A 55 -57.48 -3.70 -36.25
CA LEU A 55 -56.59 -4.47 -35.38
C LEU A 55 -55.22 -4.69 -36.03
N GLY A 56 -55.17 -4.98 -37.32
CA GLY A 56 -53.92 -5.13 -38.07
C GLY A 56 -53.07 -3.85 -38.01
N LYS A 57 -53.68 -2.68 -38.25
CA LYS A 57 -53.00 -1.38 -38.11
C LYS A 57 -52.47 -1.15 -36.70
N ARG A 58 -53.29 -1.42 -35.67
CA ARG A 58 -52.87 -1.27 -34.27
C ARG A 58 -51.71 -2.19 -33.89
N ILE A 59 -51.70 -3.43 -34.39
CA ILE A 59 -50.61 -4.38 -34.15
C ILE A 59 -49.31 -3.87 -34.78
N GLU A 60 -49.37 -3.37 -36.01
CA GLU A 60 -48.20 -2.82 -36.70
C GLU A 60 -47.67 -1.55 -35.99
N ASP A 61 -48.55 -0.64 -35.58
CA ASP A 61 -48.17 0.57 -34.84
C ASP A 61 -47.49 0.21 -33.50
N ILE A 62 -48.01 -0.79 -32.78
CA ILE A 62 -47.41 -1.30 -31.54
C ILE A 62 -46.03 -1.90 -31.83
N ARG A 63 -45.89 -2.70 -32.89
CA ARG A 63 -44.63 -3.32 -33.28
C ARG A 63 -43.56 -2.27 -33.56
N VAL A 64 -43.87 -1.30 -34.42
CA VAL A 64 -42.96 -0.19 -34.77
C VAL A 64 -42.56 0.60 -33.52
N THR A 65 -43.51 0.88 -32.63
CA THR A 65 -43.24 1.61 -31.39
C THR A 65 -42.33 0.81 -30.45
N LEU A 66 -42.55 -0.49 -30.31
CA LEU A 66 -41.73 -1.35 -29.48
C LEU A 66 -40.31 -1.51 -30.03
N ASP A 67 -40.17 -1.72 -31.34
CA ASP A 67 -38.86 -1.82 -32.00
C ASP A 67 -38.05 -0.55 -31.77
N LYS A 68 -38.67 0.63 -31.96
CA LYS A 68 -38.03 1.92 -31.67
C LYS A 68 -37.60 2.04 -30.19
N ARG A 69 -38.48 1.69 -29.25
CA ARG A 69 -38.16 1.75 -27.82
C ARG A 69 -37.01 0.81 -27.44
N ILE A 70 -36.93 -0.36 -28.07
CA ILE A 70 -35.84 -1.31 -27.85
C ILE A 70 -34.53 -0.72 -28.35
N ASP A 71 -34.51 -0.12 -29.54
CA ASP A 71 -33.31 0.50 -30.11
C ASP A 71 -32.85 1.72 -29.30
N ASP A 72 -33.78 2.57 -28.87
CA ASP A 72 -33.49 3.71 -27.98
C ASP A 72 -32.88 3.23 -26.66
N THR A 73 -33.46 2.18 -26.05
CA THR A 73 -32.96 1.58 -24.79
C THR A 73 -31.57 0.98 -24.98
N ARG A 74 -31.33 0.27 -26.09
CA ARG A 74 -30.00 -0.29 -26.42
C ARG A 74 -28.95 0.80 -26.59
N SER A 75 -29.30 1.89 -27.27
CA SER A 75 -28.42 3.04 -27.48
C SER A 75 -28.06 3.73 -26.16
N GLU A 76 -29.05 3.95 -25.29
CA GLU A 76 -28.84 4.55 -23.97
C GLU A 76 -27.97 3.66 -23.07
N LEU A 77 -28.23 2.36 -23.04
CA LEU A 77 -27.41 1.41 -22.29
C LEU A 77 -25.97 1.34 -22.83
N GLY A 78 -25.78 1.38 -24.15
CA GLY A 78 -24.46 1.43 -24.77
C GLY A 78 -23.66 2.65 -24.28
N LYS A 79 -24.27 3.85 -24.35
CA LYS A 79 -23.64 5.07 -23.83
C LYS A 79 -23.28 4.99 -22.36
N ARG A 80 -24.18 4.46 -21.53
CA ARG A 80 -23.92 4.29 -20.09
C ARG A 80 -22.78 3.32 -19.81
N ILE A 81 -22.64 2.27 -20.62
CA ILE A 81 -21.50 1.33 -20.52
C ILE A 81 -20.21 2.04 -20.89
N ASP A 82 -20.18 2.80 -21.99
CA ASP A 82 -19.01 3.56 -22.43
C ASP A 82 -18.58 4.60 -21.38
N ASP A 83 -19.53 5.36 -20.84
CA ASP A 83 -19.27 6.34 -19.77
C ASP A 83 -18.71 5.65 -18.51
N THR A 84 -19.27 4.51 -18.11
CA THR A 84 -18.80 3.75 -16.95
C THR A 84 -17.38 3.22 -17.19
N ASN A 85 -17.08 2.73 -18.39
CA ASN A 85 -15.74 2.27 -18.74
C ASN A 85 -14.72 3.41 -18.71
N ALA A 86 -15.08 4.60 -19.21
CA ALA A 86 -14.23 5.79 -19.13
C ALA A 86 -13.95 6.19 -17.67
N GLN A 87 -14.97 6.19 -16.81
CA GLN A 87 -14.81 6.46 -15.38
C GLN A 87 -13.90 5.44 -14.67
N ILE A 88 -13.99 4.16 -15.05
CA ILE A 88 -13.13 3.10 -14.51
C ILE A 88 -11.66 3.33 -14.92
N GLU A 89 -11.40 3.65 -16.18
CA GLU A 89 -10.03 3.92 -16.66
C GLU A 89 -9.43 5.17 -16.00
N ASP A 90 -10.22 6.24 -15.84
CA ASP A 90 -9.78 7.44 -15.11
C ASP A 90 -9.45 7.15 -13.65
N LEU A 91 -10.28 6.33 -12.98
CA LEU A 91 -10.05 5.92 -11.60
C LEU A 91 -8.77 5.07 -11.48
N LYS A 92 -8.56 4.15 -12.41
CA LYS A 92 -7.36 3.30 -12.47
C LYS A 92 -6.10 4.15 -12.68
N ALA A 93 -6.12 5.07 -13.63
CA ALA A 93 -5.00 5.98 -13.88
C ALA A 93 -4.70 6.87 -12.65
N SER A 94 -5.74 7.33 -11.95
CA SER A 94 -5.59 8.10 -10.71
C SER A 94 -4.96 7.26 -9.59
N LEU A 95 -5.40 6.01 -9.41
CA LEU A 95 -4.82 5.10 -8.43
C LEU A 95 -3.35 4.77 -8.74
N ASP A 96 -3.02 4.49 -10.00
CA ASP A 96 -1.64 4.20 -10.41
C ASP A 96 -0.70 5.39 -10.11
N ARG A 97 -1.14 6.62 -10.39
CA ARG A 97 -0.37 7.83 -10.03
C ARG A 97 -0.16 7.93 -8.51
N ARG A 98 -1.21 7.74 -7.71
CA ARG A 98 -1.12 7.81 -6.24
C ARG A 98 -0.20 6.73 -5.68
N ILE A 99 -0.22 5.53 -6.23
CA ILE A 99 0.67 4.44 -5.83
C ILE A 99 2.12 4.81 -6.12
N ASN A 100 2.40 5.32 -7.33
CA ASN A 100 3.75 5.75 -7.72
C ASN A 100 4.27 6.91 -6.84
N ASP A 101 3.43 7.90 -6.56
CA ASP A 101 3.80 9.02 -5.69
C ASP A 101 4.10 8.56 -4.26
N LEU A 102 3.29 7.64 -3.73
CA LEU A 102 3.54 7.03 -2.41
C LEU A 102 4.84 6.23 -2.39
N ALA A 103 5.10 5.42 -3.42
CA ALA A 103 6.33 4.64 -3.53
C ALA A 103 7.56 5.55 -3.57
N ASN A 104 7.52 6.62 -4.38
CA ASN A 104 8.61 7.60 -4.47
C ASN A 104 8.84 8.33 -3.14
N SER A 105 7.76 8.74 -2.46
CA SER A 105 7.84 9.38 -1.14
C SER A 105 8.43 8.47 -0.08
N LEU A 106 8.04 7.19 -0.07
CA LEU A 106 8.59 6.19 0.85
C LEU A 106 10.08 5.92 0.58
N ASN A 107 10.48 5.76 -0.69
CA ASN A 107 11.88 5.57 -1.05
C ASN A 107 12.74 6.76 -0.58
N LYS A 108 12.29 8.00 -0.84
CA LYS A 108 12.99 9.19 -0.36
C LYS A 108 13.14 9.21 1.17
N ARG A 109 12.09 8.83 1.91
CA ARG A 109 12.15 8.75 3.37
C ARG A 109 13.13 7.67 3.85
N ILE A 110 13.20 6.54 3.16
CA ILE A 110 14.17 5.48 3.45
C ILE A 110 15.59 5.99 3.24
N ASP A 111 15.85 6.67 2.12
CA ASP A 111 17.16 7.26 1.81
C ASP A 111 17.57 8.30 2.85
N ASP A 112 16.66 9.21 3.22
CA ASP A 112 16.90 10.21 4.28
C ASP A 112 17.19 9.55 5.65
N THR A 113 16.49 8.46 5.96
CA THR A 113 16.72 7.70 7.20
C THR A 113 18.07 6.99 7.19
N ASN A 114 18.46 6.38 6.06
CA ASN A 114 19.77 5.74 5.91
C ASN A 114 20.90 6.76 6.05
N ALA A 115 20.80 7.93 5.41
CA ALA A 115 21.79 9.00 5.55
C ALA A 115 21.95 9.45 7.01
N LYS A 116 20.84 9.62 7.74
CA LYS A 116 20.90 9.94 9.18
C LYS A 116 21.54 8.84 10.03
N MET A 117 21.35 7.58 9.67
CA MET A 117 22.01 6.46 10.35
C MET A 117 23.52 6.46 10.10
N ASP A 118 23.95 6.74 8.87
CA ASP A 118 25.36 6.84 8.52
C ASP A 118 26.04 8.02 9.25
N ASP A 119 25.39 9.18 9.30
CA ASP A 119 25.87 10.35 10.06
C ASP A 119 25.98 10.04 11.55
N LEU A 120 24.98 9.36 12.13
CA LEU A 120 24.99 8.97 13.53
C LEU A 120 26.13 7.98 13.81
N LYS A 121 26.35 7.01 12.93
CA LYS A 121 27.44 6.04 13.04
C LYS A 121 28.80 6.74 13.01
N ALA A 122 29.02 7.62 12.04
CA ALA A 122 30.26 8.40 11.94
C ALA A 122 30.52 9.27 13.19
N SER A 123 29.46 9.88 13.74
CA SER A 123 29.53 10.65 14.98
C SER A 123 29.90 9.78 16.19
N LEU A 124 29.33 8.58 16.29
CA LEU A 124 29.64 7.63 17.35
C LEU A 124 31.08 7.10 17.23
N ASP A 125 31.53 6.74 16.03
CA ASP A 125 32.89 6.28 15.78
C ASP A 125 33.91 7.36 16.21
N LYS A 126 33.67 8.62 15.82
CA LYS A 126 34.51 9.75 16.27
C LYS A 126 34.53 9.90 17.79
N ARG A 127 33.38 9.82 18.45
CA ARG A 127 33.31 9.91 19.93
C ARG A 127 34.07 8.77 20.61
N ILE A 128 34.02 7.56 20.05
CA ILE A 128 34.77 6.41 20.54
C ILE A 128 36.28 6.67 20.42
N ASP A 129 36.73 7.18 19.27
CA ASP A 129 38.14 7.52 19.05
C ASP A 129 38.63 8.64 19.99
N ASP A 130 37.81 9.67 20.21
CA ASP A 130 38.12 10.77 21.14
C ASP A 130 38.27 10.23 22.57
N VAL A 131 37.34 9.39 23.03
CA VAL A 131 37.39 8.76 24.37
C VAL A 131 38.62 7.85 24.50
N LYS A 132 38.93 7.05 23.47
CA LYS A 132 40.11 6.18 23.47
C LYS A 132 41.41 6.97 23.56
N SER A 133 41.50 8.09 22.85
CA SER A 133 42.64 9.00 22.89
C SER A 133 42.80 9.64 24.27
N GLU A 134 41.72 10.14 24.87
CA GLU A 134 41.73 10.71 26.21
C GLU A 134 42.16 9.69 27.28
N LEU A 135 41.60 8.48 27.23
CA LEU A 135 41.98 7.40 28.15
C LEU A 135 43.45 7.01 28.00
N SER A 136 43.97 6.96 26.77
CA SER A 136 45.39 6.65 26.53
C SER A 136 46.30 7.70 27.16
N LYS A 137 45.99 8.99 26.98
CA LYS A 137 46.74 10.09 27.63
C LYS A 137 46.71 9.99 29.15
N ARG A 138 45.54 9.74 29.75
CA ARG A 138 45.41 9.59 31.20
C ARG A 138 46.21 8.40 31.73
N ILE A 139 46.24 7.29 30.98
CA ILE A 139 47.07 6.12 31.34
C ILE A 139 48.55 6.48 31.31
N ASP A 140 49.02 7.21 30.30
CA ASP A 140 50.42 7.63 30.19
C ASP A 140 50.81 8.64 31.29
N GLU A 141 49.93 9.57 31.63
CA GLU A 141 50.09 10.49 32.77
C GLU A 141 50.26 9.73 34.08
N VAL A 142 49.36 8.79 34.38
CA VAL A 142 49.42 7.96 35.59
C VAL A 142 50.70 7.10 35.60
N ARG A 143 51.11 6.53 34.47
CA ARG A 143 52.37 5.77 34.37
C ARG A 143 53.58 6.64 34.68
N ASN A 144 53.63 7.85 34.14
CA ASN A 144 54.73 8.78 34.39
C ASN A 144 54.76 9.25 35.85
N GLU A 145 53.62 9.54 36.46
CA GLU A 145 53.53 9.90 37.87
C GLU A 145 54.00 8.75 38.78
N LEU A 146 53.55 7.53 38.50
CA LEU A 146 54.00 6.34 39.24
C LEU A 146 55.50 6.09 39.05
N GLY A 147 56.03 6.26 37.84
CA GLY A 147 57.46 6.18 37.56
C GLY A 147 58.27 7.13 38.44
N LYS A 148 57.91 8.42 38.46
CA LYS A 148 58.56 9.42 39.32
C LYS A 148 58.50 9.06 40.80
N ARG A 149 57.35 8.59 41.29
CA ARG A 149 57.20 8.16 42.69
C ARG A 149 58.09 6.96 43.03
N ILE A 150 58.29 6.05 42.09
CA ILE A 150 59.20 4.90 42.25
C ILE A 150 60.65 5.40 42.31
N ASP A 151 61.05 6.30 41.39
CA ASP A 151 62.39 6.89 41.37
C ASP A 151 62.69 7.64 42.68
N ASP A 152 61.78 8.52 43.13
CA ASP A 152 61.88 9.23 44.40
C ASP A 152 62.03 8.26 45.60
N THR A 153 61.33 7.13 45.56
CA THR A 153 61.40 6.10 46.60
C THR A 153 62.75 5.38 46.56
N ASN A 154 63.26 5.06 45.37
CA ASN A 154 64.57 4.44 45.19
C ASN A 154 65.70 5.36 45.68
N ASP A 155 65.65 6.66 45.34
CA ASP A 155 66.65 7.65 45.80
C ASP A 155 66.67 7.76 47.33
N ARG A 156 65.49 7.78 47.96
CA ARG A 156 65.38 7.75 49.44
C ARG A 156 65.96 6.47 50.03
N MET A 157 65.69 5.31 49.43
CA MET A 157 66.25 4.04 49.89
C MET A 157 67.77 4.01 49.75
N GLU A 158 68.33 4.55 48.66
CA GLU A 158 69.76 4.64 48.45
C GLU A 158 70.42 5.56 49.48
N SER A 159 69.83 6.74 49.76
CA SER A 159 70.30 7.63 50.82
C SER A 159 70.35 6.93 52.18
N ILE A 160 69.25 6.27 52.56
CA ILE A 160 69.16 5.51 53.82
C ILE A 160 70.22 4.40 53.86
N TYR A 161 70.44 3.70 52.75
CA TYR A 161 71.46 2.65 52.65
C TYR A 161 72.88 3.20 52.86
N GLN A 162 73.21 4.35 52.25
CA GLN A 162 74.52 4.99 52.42
C GLN A 162 74.73 5.50 53.84
N ASP A 163 73.72 6.14 54.44
CA ASP A 163 73.76 6.60 55.82
C ASP A 163 74.03 5.43 56.78
N LEU A 164 73.23 4.34 56.66
CA LEU A 164 73.39 3.14 57.49
C LEU A 164 74.77 2.48 57.30
N LYS A 165 75.26 2.43 56.07
CA LYS A 165 76.61 1.91 55.77
C LYS A 165 77.71 2.77 56.41
N GLY A 166 77.52 4.09 56.44
CA GLY A 166 78.37 5.03 57.14
C GLY A 166 78.40 4.78 58.65
N ASP A 167 77.22 4.69 59.26
CA ASP A 167 77.05 4.41 60.68
C ASP A 167 77.72 3.09 61.09
N ILE A 168 77.53 2.01 60.31
CA ILE A 168 78.18 0.72 60.55
C ILE A 168 79.72 0.85 60.50
N ARG A 169 80.27 1.65 59.57
CA ARG A 169 81.72 1.85 59.45
C ARG A 169 82.28 2.60 60.66
N LEU A 170 81.59 3.63 61.12
CA LEU A 170 81.96 4.38 62.32
C LEU A 170 81.93 3.47 63.55
N LEU A 171 80.85 2.70 63.73
CA LEU A 171 80.73 1.73 64.81
C LEU A 171 81.88 0.71 64.79
N TYR A 172 82.25 0.20 63.61
CA TYR A 172 83.38 -0.72 63.47
C TYR A 172 84.72 -0.09 63.89
N GLN A 173 84.95 1.18 63.54
CA GLN A 173 86.14 1.94 63.95
C GLN A 173 86.16 2.18 65.46
N GLU A 174 85.03 2.56 66.06
CA GLU A 174 84.90 2.75 67.50
C GLU A 174 85.16 1.44 68.27
N VAL A 175 84.53 0.34 67.87
CA VAL A 175 84.74 -0.99 68.46
C VAL A 175 86.21 -1.43 68.34
N SER A 176 86.85 -1.19 67.19
CA SER A 176 88.26 -1.51 66.99
C SER A 176 89.18 -0.68 67.89
N SER A 177 88.86 0.60 68.08
CA SER A 177 89.60 1.51 68.98
C SER A 177 89.47 1.06 70.43
N VAL A 178 88.25 0.76 70.89
CA VAL A 178 87.99 0.20 72.22
C VAL A 178 88.75 -1.12 72.41
N LYS A 179 88.73 -2.02 71.42
CA LYS A 179 89.49 -3.27 71.47
C LYS A 179 90.99 -3.03 71.65
N SER A 180 91.57 -2.06 70.95
CA SER A 180 92.99 -1.70 71.11
C SER A 180 93.29 -1.23 72.53
N VAL A 181 92.49 -0.29 73.05
CA VAL A 181 92.64 0.23 74.41
C VAL A 181 92.54 -0.89 75.45
N VAL A 182 91.60 -1.82 75.28
CA VAL A 182 91.44 -2.98 76.17
C VAL A 182 92.67 -3.90 76.12
N ILE A 183 93.22 -4.16 74.93
CA ILE A 183 94.46 -4.96 74.78
C ILE A 183 95.62 -4.30 75.51
N ASP A 184 95.79 -2.98 75.36
CA ASP A 184 96.87 -2.23 76.00
C ASP A 184 96.74 -2.25 77.54
N LEU A 185 95.51 -2.09 78.06
CA LEU A 185 95.23 -2.21 79.50
C LEU A 185 95.50 -3.63 80.06
N LEU A 186 95.16 -4.67 79.29
CA LEU A 186 95.42 -6.06 79.69
C LEU A 186 96.92 -6.39 79.69
N ARG A 187 97.68 -5.88 78.71
CA ARG A 187 99.15 -6.00 78.69
C ARG A 187 99.77 -5.36 79.93
N LYS A 188 99.39 -4.12 80.24
CA LYS A 188 99.87 -3.41 81.43
C LYS A 188 99.58 -4.19 82.72
N LYS A 189 98.38 -4.78 82.86
CA LYS A 189 98.02 -5.62 84.02
C LYS A 189 98.81 -6.93 84.13
N LEU A 190 99.28 -7.50 83.02
CA LEU A 190 100.13 -8.69 83.02
C LEU A 190 101.57 -8.38 83.40
N GLU A 191 102.06 -7.19 83.06
CA GLU A 191 103.41 -6.71 83.44
C GLU A 191 103.51 -6.28 84.91
N GLU A 192 102.39 -5.91 85.54
CA GLU A 192 102.31 -5.54 86.96
C GLU A 192 102.18 -6.75 87.92
N ARG A 193 102.22 -8.00 87.43
CA ARG A 193 102.19 -9.25 88.21
C ARG A 193 103.55 -9.95 88.20
#